data_AF-A0ABD0THF5-F1
#
_entry.id   AF-A0ABD0THF5-F1
#
_cell.length_a   1.000
_cell.length_b   1.000
_cell.length_c   1.000
_cell.angle_alpha   90.00
_cell.angle_beta   90.00
_cell.angle_gamma   90.00
#
_symmetry.space_group_name_H-M   'P 1'
#
loop_
_entity.id
_entity.type
_entity.pdbx_description
1 polymer ?
#
loop_
_entity_poly.entity_id
_entity_poly.type
_entity_poly.pdbx_seq_one_letter_code
_entity_poly.pdbx_strand_id
1 'polypeptide(L)'
;MSKEKVAVVTGSNKGIGFAIVEGLCKRFDGVIYLTSRDEDKGKAATAKLKKRDSDNPHFHQLDVSDKESVIRFRDFIKQKHGGIDILINNAGVVAPLNNNYENCKNVIDINYGGIVNAQEYLFPLLRDNARVLNISSDCGHLSNLRNMDWIKRLTKKDLSKTDIDEFVNWFLESVKKGTFKRSDFADGGTIPSYRVSKVALSALTMVQQKELEPRGISVNSIHPGLVSTDMTMNIGFLTPDEAAETPLDLVLDAPPSLKGKYIWYNGEIVDWFDYKSDRYFKVTSVGKQFFKDVLRLPAEMFFSPAMWVGVLTMILIIVITKIFE
;
A
#
# COMPACT_ATOMS: atom_id res chain seq x y z
N MET A 1 -11.17 3.71 -34.39
CA MET A 1 -11.30 2.68 -33.35
C MET A 1 -10.76 3.26 -32.06
N SER A 2 -11.52 3.25 -30.96
CA SER A 2 -11.00 3.65 -29.65
C SER A 2 -9.83 2.72 -29.29
N LYS A 3 -8.74 3.26 -28.74
CA LYS A 3 -7.64 2.43 -28.22
C LYS A 3 -8.19 1.60 -27.05
N GLU A 4 -7.87 0.32 -27.03
CA GLU A 4 -8.20 -0.60 -25.93
C GLU A 4 -7.62 -0.06 -24.61
N LYS A 5 -8.45 0.05 -23.58
CA LYS A 5 -8.05 0.56 -22.26
C LYS A 5 -7.23 -0.49 -21.50
N VAL A 6 -6.29 -0.05 -20.70
CA VAL A 6 -5.38 -0.92 -19.94
C VAL A 6 -5.40 -0.58 -18.46
N ALA A 7 -5.67 -1.58 -17.62
CA ALA A 7 -5.51 -1.54 -16.18
C ALA A 7 -4.34 -2.43 -15.73
N VAL A 8 -3.51 -1.93 -14.83
CA VAL A 8 -2.36 -2.65 -14.25
C VAL A 8 -2.47 -2.63 -12.73
N VAL A 9 -2.33 -3.78 -12.10
CA VAL A 9 -2.29 -3.91 -10.63
C VAL A 9 -0.97 -4.54 -10.20
N THR A 10 -0.18 -3.83 -9.40
CA THR A 10 1.12 -4.35 -8.91
C THR A 10 0.96 -5.31 -7.74
N GLY A 11 1.75 -6.39 -7.69
CA GLY A 11 1.74 -7.33 -6.55
C GLY A 11 0.39 -8.00 -6.32
N SER A 12 -0.27 -8.45 -7.39
CA SER A 12 -1.67 -8.88 -7.42
C SER A 12 -1.88 -10.39 -7.49
N ASN A 13 -0.85 -11.20 -7.20
CA ASN A 13 -1.01 -12.66 -7.13
C ASN A 13 -1.74 -13.17 -5.87
N LYS A 14 -1.99 -12.32 -4.88
CA LYS A 14 -2.73 -12.65 -3.65
C LYS A 14 -3.27 -11.40 -2.95
N GLY A 15 -4.06 -11.59 -1.89
CA GLY A 15 -4.55 -10.53 -1.01
C GLY A 15 -5.40 -9.50 -1.75
N ILE A 16 -5.31 -8.23 -1.32
CA ILE A 16 -6.10 -7.11 -1.85
C ILE A 16 -5.88 -6.97 -3.36
N GLY A 17 -4.64 -7.02 -3.85
CA GLY A 17 -4.35 -6.90 -5.27
C GLY A 17 -5.02 -7.96 -6.14
N PHE A 18 -5.14 -9.21 -5.64
CA PHE A 18 -5.87 -10.27 -6.35
C PHE A 18 -7.37 -9.97 -6.42
N ALA A 19 -7.97 -9.55 -5.30
CA ALA A 19 -9.38 -9.17 -5.24
C ALA A 19 -9.70 -7.96 -6.14
N ILE A 20 -8.81 -6.96 -6.18
CA ILE A 20 -8.92 -5.83 -7.11
C ILE A 20 -8.90 -6.32 -8.57
N VAL A 21 -7.99 -7.22 -8.95
CA VAL A 21 -7.99 -7.77 -10.31
C VAL A 21 -9.29 -8.52 -10.60
N GLU A 22 -9.80 -9.30 -9.65
CA GLU A 22 -11.09 -9.99 -9.81
C GLU A 22 -12.26 -9.02 -10.00
N GLY A 23 -12.30 -7.91 -9.25
CA GLY A 23 -13.32 -6.88 -9.41
C GLY A 23 -13.20 -6.10 -10.72
N LEU A 24 -11.97 -5.78 -11.15
CA LEU A 24 -11.73 -5.19 -12.47
C LEU A 24 -12.23 -6.12 -13.58
N CYS A 25 -11.99 -7.43 -13.45
CA CYS A 25 -12.46 -8.43 -14.43
C CYS A 25 -13.99 -8.43 -14.62
N LYS A 26 -14.74 -7.99 -13.60
CA LYS A 26 -16.21 -7.90 -13.63
C LYS A 26 -16.73 -6.54 -14.11
N ARG A 27 -15.97 -5.46 -13.90
CA ARG A 27 -16.46 -4.07 -14.02
C ARG A 27 -15.72 -3.23 -15.08
N PHE A 28 -14.50 -3.60 -15.45
CA PHE A 28 -13.66 -2.81 -16.35
C PHE A 28 -13.71 -3.31 -17.79
N ASP A 29 -14.13 -2.45 -18.70
CA ASP A 29 -14.10 -2.68 -20.15
C ASP A 29 -12.72 -2.34 -20.72
N GLY A 30 -11.82 -3.33 -20.69
CA GLY A 30 -10.45 -3.23 -21.19
C GLY A 30 -9.56 -4.38 -20.73
N VAL A 31 -8.28 -4.30 -21.10
CA VAL A 31 -7.25 -5.29 -20.77
C VAL A 31 -6.76 -5.09 -19.35
N ILE A 32 -6.67 -6.19 -18.60
CA ILE A 32 -6.25 -6.16 -17.20
C ILE A 32 -4.95 -6.96 -17.05
N TYR A 33 -3.94 -6.36 -16.43
CA TYR A 33 -2.70 -7.03 -16.06
C TYR A 33 -2.63 -7.30 -14.56
N LEU A 34 -2.69 -8.59 -14.22
CA LEU A 34 -2.18 -9.11 -12.97
C LEU A 34 -0.66 -9.18 -13.06
N THR A 35 0.04 -8.66 -12.06
CA THR A 35 1.50 -8.71 -12.01
C THR A 35 2.00 -9.25 -10.69
N SER A 36 3.15 -9.91 -10.74
CA SER A 36 3.83 -10.45 -9.57
C SER A 36 5.33 -10.50 -9.81
N ARG A 37 6.11 -10.35 -8.75
CA ARG A 37 7.56 -10.57 -8.81
C ARG A 37 7.91 -12.02 -9.08
N ASP A 38 7.05 -12.95 -8.65
CA ASP A 38 7.21 -14.39 -8.74
C ASP A 38 6.33 -14.91 -9.90
N GLU A 39 6.96 -15.42 -10.94
CA GLU A 39 6.27 -15.85 -12.16
C GLU A 39 5.27 -16.98 -11.92
N ASP A 40 5.63 -17.97 -11.12
CA ASP A 40 4.80 -19.15 -10.91
C ASP A 40 3.57 -18.79 -10.10
N LYS A 41 3.75 -17.99 -9.04
CA LYS A 41 2.61 -17.47 -8.27
C LYS A 41 1.71 -16.57 -9.11
N GLY A 42 2.29 -15.75 -9.99
CA GLY A 42 1.54 -14.92 -10.91
C GLY A 42 0.70 -15.72 -11.91
N LYS A 43 1.32 -16.69 -12.60
CA LYS A 43 0.64 -17.60 -13.54
C LYS A 43 -0.47 -18.40 -12.85
N ALA A 44 -0.22 -18.92 -11.64
CA ALA A 44 -1.22 -19.64 -10.86
C ALA A 44 -2.41 -18.76 -10.47
N ALA A 45 -2.16 -17.52 -10.04
CA ALA A 45 -3.21 -16.55 -9.71
C ALA A 45 -4.07 -16.21 -10.93
N THR A 46 -3.45 -15.94 -12.07
CA THR A 46 -4.18 -15.69 -13.33
C THR A 46 -5.01 -16.89 -13.76
N ALA A 47 -4.47 -18.11 -13.67
CA ALA A 47 -5.23 -19.33 -13.99
C ALA A 47 -6.43 -19.52 -13.05
N LYS A 48 -6.30 -19.16 -11.77
CA LYS A 48 -7.40 -19.19 -10.79
C LYS A 48 -8.54 -18.24 -11.18
N LEU A 49 -8.22 -17.03 -11.65
CA LEU A 49 -9.23 -16.07 -12.12
C LEU A 49 -9.91 -16.53 -13.41
N LYS A 50 -9.15 -17.10 -14.34
CA LYS A 50 -9.70 -17.65 -15.60
C LYS A 50 -10.72 -18.76 -15.40
N LYS A 51 -10.54 -19.58 -14.36
CA LYS A 51 -11.50 -20.62 -13.98
C LYS A 51 -12.79 -20.09 -13.33
N ARG A 52 -12.82 -18.81 -12.92
CA ARG A 52 -13.97 -18.16 -12.27
C ARG A 52 -14.74 -17.28 -13.26
N ASP A 53 -14.82 -17.73 -14.51
CA ASP A 53 -15.52 -17.07 -15.63
C ASP A 53 -14.95 -15.68 -16.00
N SER A 54 -13.63 -15.52 -15.94
CA SER A 54 -12.98 -14.32 -16.48
C SER A 54 -11.78 -14.66 -17.37
N ASP A 55 -11.96 -14.64 -18.68
CA ASP A 55 -10.86 -14.81 -19.64
C ASP A 55 -9.91 -13.60 -19.73
N ASN A 56 -10.29 -12.49 -19.10
CA ASN A 56 -9.69 -11.17 -19.29
C ASN A 56 -8.30 -10.95 -18.64
N PRO A 57 -7.97 -11.45 -17.42
CA PRO A 57 -6.71 -11.06 -16.80
C PRO A 57 -5.54 -11.70 -17.53
N HIS A 58 -4.62 -10.86 -18.00
CA HIS A 58 -3.31 -11.24 -18.50
C HIS A 58 -2.30 -11.21 -17.35
N PHE A 59 -1.23 -12.01 -17.50
CA PHE A 59 -0.11 -11.99 -16.57
C PHE A 59 1.11 -11.32 -17.21
N HIS A 60 1.83 -10.53 -16.42
CA HIS A 60 3.23 -10.18 -16.70
C HIS A 60 4.05 -10.12 -15.40
N GLN A 61 5.29 -10.56 -15.43
CA GLN A 61 6.21 -10.44 -14.28
C GLN A 61 6.51 -8.96 -14.00
N LEU A 62 6.47 -8.56 -12.72
CA LEU A 62 6.86 -7.22 -12.28
C LEU A 62 7.30 -7.27 -10.81
N ASP A 63 8.58 -7.03 -10.57
CA ASP A 63 9.09 -6.63 -9.27
C ASP A 63 9.27 -5.11 -9.26
N VAL A 64 8.50 -4.41 -8.44
CA VAL A 64 8.51 -2.94 -8.39
C VAL A 64 9.83 -2.39 -7.83
N SER A 65 10.59 -3.17 -7.07
CA SER A 65 11.87 -2.77 -6.49
C SER A 65 13.06 -3.00 -7.43
N ASP A 66 12.89 -3.83 -8.47
CA ASP A 66 13.89 -4.05 -9.52
C ASP A 66 13.65 -3.13 -10.71
N LYS A 67 14.50 -2.12 -10.87
CA LYS A 67 14.48 -1.18 -11.99
C LYS A 67 14.40 -1.88 -13.36
N GLU A 68 15.17 -2.95 -13.56
CA GLU A 68 15.21 -3.64 -14.86
C GLU A 68 13.90 -4.42 -15.10
N SER A 69 13.27 -4.96 -14.04
CA SER A 69 11.93 -5.55 -14.14
C SER A 69 10.89 -4.52 -14.55
N VAL A 70 10.92 -3.32 -13.95
CA VAL A 70 10.00 -2.24 -14.31
C VAL A 70 10.22 -1.77 -15.75
N ILE A 71 11.47 -1.67 -16.22
CA ILE A 71 11.81 -1.33 -17.61
C ILE A 71 11.28 -2.38 -18.59
N ARG A 72 11.50 -3.68 -18.32
CA ARG A 72 10.96 -4.76 -19.17
C ARG A 72 9.44 -4.68 -19.27
N PHE A 73 8.75 -4.46 -18.16
CA PHE A 73 7.30 -4.31 -18.15
C PHE A 73 6.83 -3.05 -18.90
N ARG A 74 7.51 -1.92 -18.70
CA ARG A 74 7.26 -0.67 -19.45
C ARG A 74 7.33 -0.91 -20.95
N ASP A 75 8.41 -1.52 -21.44
CA ASP A 75 8.63 -1.71 -22.86
C ASP A 75 7.59 -2.65 -23.47
N PHE A 76 7.21 -3.70 -22.75
CA PHE A 76 6.11 -4.57 -23.11
C PHE A 76 4.78 -3.81 -23.24
N ILE A 77 4.39 -3.02 -22.24
CA ILE A 77 3.13 -2.23 -22.29
C ILE A 77 3.18 -1.20 -23.41
N LYS A 78 4.30 -0.50 -23.58
CA LYS A 78 4.48 0.48 -24.64
C LYS A 78 4.34 -0.14 -26.03
N GLN A 79 4.97 -1.29 -26.26
CA GLN A 79 4.95 -1.99 -27.54
C GLN A 79 3.55 -2.56 -27.84
N LYS A 80 2.92 -3.19 -26.84
CA LYS A 80 1.67 -3.92 -27.04
C LYS A 80 0.44 -3.01 -27.05
N HIS A 81 0.42 -2.01 -26.18
CA HIS A 81 -0.76 -1.21 -25.87
C HIS A 81 -0.56 0.30 -26.04
N GLY A 82 0.69 0.77 -26.00
CA GLY A 82 1.02 2.19 -26.15
C GLY A 82 0.60 3.08 -25.00
N GLY A 83 0.03 2.55 -23.90
CA GLY A 83 -0.25 3.31 -22.69
C GLY A 83 -1.08 2.60 -21.63
N ILE A 84 -1.28 3.26 -20.50
CA ILE A 84 -2.00 2.77 -19.31
C ILE A 84 -3.12 3.76 -18.93
N ASP A 85 -4.32 3.26 -18.64
CA ASP A 85 -5.47 4.07 -18.21
C ASP A 85 -5.70 3.97 -16.69
N ILE A 86 -5.41 2.81 -16.09
CA ILE A 86 -5.50 2.60 -14.65
C ILE A 86 -4.20 1.94 -14.15
N LEU A 87 -3.56 2.56 -13.16
CA LEU A 87 -2.39 1.99 -12.47
C LEU A 87 -2.67 1.92 -10.97
N ILE A 88 -2.75 0.71 -10.44
CA ILE A 88 -2.92 0.47 -9.00
C ILE A 88 -1.60 -0.04 -8.43
N ASN A 89 -0.90 0.83 -7.71
CA ASN A 89 0.32 0.49 -7.00
C ASN A 89 -0.05 -0.16 -5.65
N ASN A 90 -0.27 -1.48 -5.68
CA ASN A 90 -0.67 -2.28 -4.53
C ASN A 90 0.50 -3.03 -3.87
N ALA A 91 1.56 -3.34 -4.61
CA ALA A 91 2.71 -4.07 -4.08
C ALA A 91 3.27 -3.41 -2.81
N GLY A 92 3.44 -4.21 -1.75
CA GLY A 92 3.99 -3.73 -0.50
C GLY A 92 4.26 -4.86 0.49
N VAL A 93 5.12 -4.58 1.46
CA VAL A 93 5.55 -5.50 2.52
C VAL A 93 5.57 -4.77 3.87
N VAL A 94 5.50 -5.53 4.95
CA VAL A 94 5.78 -5.04 6.31
C VAL A 94 7.10 -5.66 6.78
N ALA A 95 7.87 -4.94 7.62
CA ALA A 95 9.12 -5.46 8.13
C ALA A 95 8.89 -6.70 9.01
N PRO A 96 9.80 -7.69 8.99
CA PRO A 96 9.86 -8.67 10.08
C PRO A 96 10.16 -7.95 11.40
N LEU A 97 9.91 -8.61 12.54
CA LEU A 97 10.11 -8.03 13.89
C LEU A 97 11.53 -7.47 14.12
N ASN A 98 12.53 -7.98 13.40
CA ASN A 98 13.90 -7.48 13.42
C ASN A 98 14.05 -6.22 12.55
N ASN A 99 14.10 -5.05 13.19
CA ASN A 99 14.25 -3.74 12.53
C ASN A 99 15.72 -3.36 12.25
N ASN A 100 16.55 -4.30 11.80
CA ASN A 100 17.90 -3.96 11.34
C ASN A 100 17.85 -3.10 10.05
N TYR A 101 18.99 -2.49 9.70
CA TYR A 101 19.09 -1.62 8.53
C TYR A 101 18.62 -2.29 7.23
N GLU A 102 19.07 -3.52 6.95
CA GLU A 102 18.72 -4.23 5.71
C GLU A 102 17.22 -4.51 5.58
N ASN A 103 16.56 -4.92 6.66
CA ASN A 103 15.12 -5.13 6.68
C ASN A 103 14.36 -3.82 6.51
N CYS A 104 14.82 -2.74 7.16
CA CYS A 104 14.22 -1.42 7.01
C CYS A 104 14.37 -0.89 5.58
N LYS A 105 15.56 -1.05 5.00
CA LYS A 105 15.88 -0.67 3.62
C LYS A 105 15.02 -1.46 2.64
N ASN A 106 14.91 -2.78 2.78
CA ASN A 106 14.09 -3.61 1.92
C ASN A 106 12.60 -3.19 1.94
N VAL A 107 12.04 -2.86 3.11
CA VAL A 107 10.66 -2.34 3.19
C VAL A 107 10.51 -1.03 2.44
N ILE A 108 11.47 -0.11 2.61
CA ILE A 108 11.48 1.19 1.94
C ILE A 108 11.63 1.04 0.42
N ASP A 109 12.57 0.21 -0.04
CA ASP A 109 12.84 -0.03 -1.45
C ASP A 109 11.58 -0.56 -2.16
N ILE A 110 10.82 -1.45 -1.50
CA ILE A 110 9.59 -2.00 -2.07
C ILE A 110 8.43 -0.99 -1.98
N ASN A 111 8.13 -0.48 -0.78
CA ASN A 111 6.91 0.29 -0.54
C ASN A 111 6.99 1.73 -1.05
N TYR A 112 8.17 2.35 -1.00
CA TYR A 112 8.38 3.72 -1.47
C TYR A 112 9.18 3.72 -2.77
N GLY A 113 10.30 2.99 -2.82
CA GLY A 113 11.13 2.87 -4.02
C GLY A 113 10.35 2.30 -5.22
N GLY A 114 9.43 1.36 -4.98
CA GLY A 114 8.53 0.85 -6.03
C GLY A 114 7.62 1.92 -6.65
N ILE A 115 7.18 2.90 -5.86
CA ILE A 115 6.37 4.03 -6.34
C ILE A 115 7.24 5.02 -7.11
N VAL A 116 8.47 5.24 -6.63
CA VAL A 116 9.47 6.07 -7.34
C VAL A 116 9.79 5.45 -8.71
N ASN A 117 10.02 4.13 -8.77
CA ASN A 117 10.26 3.43 -10.03
C ASN A 117 9.03 3.49 -10.96
N ALA A 118 7.81 3.35 -10.42
CA ALA A 118 6.58 3.51 -11.20
C ALA A 118 6.46 4.94 -11.76
N GLN A 119 6.79 5.96 -10.96
CA GLN A 119 6.80 7.36 -11.41
C GLN A 119 7.82 7.60 -12.52
N GLU A 120 9.03 7.06 -12.39
CA GLU A 120 10.09 7.27 -13.39
C GLU A 120 9.81 6.53 -14.70
N TYR A 121 9.34 5.28 -14.63
CA TYR A 121 9.31 4.39 -15.78
C TYR A 121 7.92 4.12 -16.35
N LEU A 122 6.86 4.12 -15.51
CA LEU A 122 5.50 3.81 -15.96
C LEU A 122 4.64 5.05 -16.18
N PHE A 123 4.85 6.14 -15.43
CA PHE A 123 4.05 7.36 -15.60
C PHE A 123 4.17 8.00 -16.98
N PRO A 124 5.33 7.93 -17.69
CA PRO A 124 5.41 8.35 -19.08
C PRO A 124 4.45 7.60 -20.03
N LEU A 125 3.94 6.42 -19.64
CA LEU A 125 2.96 5.65 -20.40
C LEU A 125 1.51 5.89 -19.98
N LEU A 126 1.26 6.58 -18.86
CA LEU A 126 -0.13 6.93 -18.49
C LEU A 126 -0.75 7.73 -19.63
N ARG A 127 -2.00 7.45 -19.98
CA ARG A 127 -2.77 8.24 -20.96
C ARG A 127 -3.36 9.46 -20.27
N ASP A 128 -3.79 10.45 -21.05
CA ASP A 128 -4.46 11.61 -20.48
C ASP A 128 -5.76 11.18 -19.79
N ASN A 129 -6.05 11.77 -18.64
CA ASN A 129 -7.14 11.36 -17.75
C ASN A 129 -7.02 9.94 -17.16
N ALA A 130 -5.84 9.32 -17.21
CA ALA A 130 -5.58 8.07 -16.49
C ALA A 130 -5.76 8.25 -14.97
N ARG A 131 -5.91 7.12 -14.28
CA ARG A 131 -6.10 7.06 -12.83
C ARG A 131 -5.00 6.24 -12.19
N VAL A 132 -4.33 6.84 -11.22
CA VAL A 132 -3.31 6.19 -10.40
C VAL A 132 -3.82 6.10 -8.97
N LEU A 133 -3.78 4.89 -8.41
CA LEU A 133 -4.14 4.64 -7.02
C LEU A 133 -2.96 3.98 -6.29
N ASN A 134 -2.43 4.67 -5.29
CA ASN A 134 -1.37 4.15 -4.43
C ASN A 134 -1.98 3.54 -3.16
N ILE A 135 -1.83 2.23 -2.96
CA ILE A 135 -2.30 1.56 -1.74
C ILE A 135 -1.34 1.91 -0.60
N SER A 136 -1.76 2.84 0.25
CA SER A 136 -1.05 3.29 1.43
C SER A 136 -1.43 2.42 2.64
N SER A 137 -1.72 3.02 3.80
CA SER A 137 -2.21 2.42 5.03
C SER A 137 -2.43 3.56 6.04
N ASP A 138 -3.24 3.37 7.07
CA ASP A 138 -3.29 4.22 8.26
C ASP A 138 -1.91 4.64 8.82
N CYS A 139 -0.87 3.83 8.64
CA CYS A 139 0.53 4.15 8.90
C CYS A 139 1.12 5.28 8.04
N GLY A 140 0.46 5.63 6.95
CA GLY A 140 0.87 6.64 5.97
C GLY A 140 0.29 8.02 6.22
N HIS A 141 -0.64 8.16 7.17
CA HIS A 141 -1.13 9.47 7.59
C HIS A 141 -0.04 10.25 8.34
N LEU A 142 0.04 11.58 8.19
CA LEU A 142 1.10 12.37 8.82
C LEU A 142 1.07 12.32 10.35
N SER A 143 -0.09 12.06 10.95
CA SER A 143 -0.23 11.88 12.41
C SER A 143 0.48 10.65 12.97
N ASN A 144 1.15 9.85 12.14
CA ASN A 144 2.11 8.84 12.59
C ASN A 144 3.42 9.45 13.07
N LEU A 145 3.75 10.69 12.70
CA LEU A 145 4.97 11.38 13.11
C LEU A 145 4.77 12.17 14.40
N ARG A 146 5.83 12.25 15.19
CA ARG A 146 6.00 13.14 16.35
C ARG A 146 7.20 14.06 16.21
N ASN A 147 8.13 13.73 15.30
CA ASN A 147 9.26 14.57 14.97
C ASN A 147 8.80 15.86 14.25
N MET A 148 8.86 16.98 14.97
CA MET A 148 8.36 18.28 14.48
C MET A 148 9.15 18.86 13.32
N ASP A 149 10.44 18.52 13.19
CA ASP A 149 11.24 18.99 12.06
C ASP A 149 10.75 18.33 10.77
N TRP A 150 10.52 17.01 10.79
CA TRP A 150 9.96 16.30 9.65
C TRP A 150 8.52 16.69 9.34
N ILE A 151 7.69 16.91 10.35
CA ILE A 151 6.32 17.43 10.13
C ILE A 151 6.36 18.77 9.39
N LYS A 152 7.20 19.73 9.83
CA LYS A 152 7.32 21.03 9.16
C LYS A 152 7.82 20.90 7.72
N ARG A 153 8.79 20.02 7.49
CA ARG A 153 9.35 19.79 6.14
C ARG A 153 8.35 19.12 5.20
N LEU A 154 7.62 18.11 5.66
CA LEU A 154 6.65 17.36 4.87
C LEU A 154 5.33 18.12 4.62
N THR A 155 5.06 19.20 5.37
CA THR A 155 3.87 20.04 5.21
C THR A 155 4.12 21.32 4.42
N LYS A 156 5.35 21.56 3.95
CA LYS A 156 5.67 22.77 3.19
C LYS A 156 4.90 22.81 1.87
N LYS A 157 4.47 24.01 1.45
CA LYS A 157 3.62 24.22 0.28
C LYS A 157 4.22 23.67 -1.02
N ASP A 158 5.54 23.80 -1.15
CA ASP A 158 6.38 23.40 -2.27
C ASP A 158 7.12 22.07 -2.00
N LEU A 159 6.50 21.14 -1.25
CA LEU A 159 7.04 19.81 -1.02
C LEU A 159 7.53 19.17 -2.32
N SER A 160 8.77 18.72 -2.34
CA SER A 160 9.39 18.07 -3.49
C SER A 160 9.68 16.60 -3.21
N LYS A 161 9.93 15.82 -4.26
CA LYS A 161 10.43 14.45 -4.12
C LYS A 161 11.74 14.42 -3.31
N THR A 162 12.65 15.38 -3.52
CA THR A 162 13.92 15.45 -2.79
C THR A 162 13.72 15.56 -1.27
N ASP A 163 12.74 16.34 -0.80
CA ASP A 163 12.46 16.42 0.64
C ASP A 163 11.97 15.08 1.21
N ILE A 164 11.20 14.33 0.42
CA ILE A 164 10.68 13.02 0.80
C ILE A 164 11.81 11.99 0.80
N ASP A 165 12.70 12.02 -0.20
CA ASP A 165 13.90 11.18 -0.25
C ASP A 165 14.79 11.46 0.98
N GLU A 166 14.96 12.72 1.37
CA GLU A 166 15.71 13.09 2.58
C GLU A 166 15.05 12.56 3.87
N PHE A 167 13.72 12.57 3.96
CA PHE A 167 12.99 11.98 5.10
C PHE A 167 13.27 10.48 5.21
N VAL A 168 13.20 9.76 4.09
CA VAL A 168 13.48 8.32 4.04
C VAL A 168 14.95 8.04 4.39
N ASN A 169 15.87 8.82 3.82
CA ASN A 169 17.31 8.67 4.07
C ASN A 169 17.69 8.97 5.52
N TRP A 170 17.08 10.00 6.13
CA TRP A 170 17.25 10.27 7.56
C TRP A 170 16.90 9.07 8.43
N PHE A 171 15.75 8.45 8.17
CA PHE A 171 15.33 7.27 8.92
C PHE A 171 16.35 6.13 8.74
N LEU A 172 16.70 5.79 7.51
CA LEU A 172 17.66 4.71 7.22
C LEU A 172 19.02 4.95 7.88
N GLU A 173 19.54 6.18 7.80
CA GLU A 173 20.80 6.56 8.43
C GLU A 173 20.72 6.52 9.96
N SER A 174 19.58 6.90 10.55
CA SER A 174 19.38 6.80 11.99
C SER A 174 19.36 5.36 12.49
N VAL A 175 18.76 4.44 11.72
CA VAL A 175 18.77 2.99 12.03
C VAL A 175 20.19 2.45 11.89
N LYS A 176 20.89 2.79 10.80
CA LYS A 176 22.27 2.36 10.53
C LYS A 176 23.24 2.77 11.64
N LYS A 177 23.07 3.98 12.19
CA LYS A 177 23.90 4.55 13.25
C LYS A 177 23.44 4.18 14.66
N GLY A 178 22.31 3.49 14.80
CA GLY A 178 21.72 3.16 16.11
C GLY A 178 21.18 4.39 16.86
N THR A 179 20.89 5.50 16.18
CA THR A 179 20.40 6.75 16.76
C THR A 179 18.89 6.97 16.58
N PHE A 180 18.20 6.01 15.95
CA PHE A 180 16.75 6.04 15.76
C PHE A 180 16.00 6.17 17.09
N LYS A 181 15.10 7.16 17.19
CA LYS A 181 14.26 7.36 18.39
C LYS A 181 12.84 6.91 18.10
N ARG A 182 12.35 5.94 18.87
CA ARG A 182 10.95 5.47 18.75
C ARG A 182 9.93 6.58 19.03
N SER A 183 10.28 7.52 19.90
CA SER A 183 9.48 8.71 20.23
C SER A 183 9.29 9.69 19.07
N ASP A 184 10.04 9.55 17.96
CA ASP A 184 9.80 10.34 16.74
C ASP A 184 8.51 9.92 16.02
N PHE A 185 7.86 8.85 16.47
CA PHE A 185 6.66 8.26 15.89
C PHE A 185 5.60 7.98 16.97
N ALA A 186 4.35 7.93 16.54
CA ALA A 186 3.21 7.55 17.39
C ALA A 186 3.29 6.09 17.85
N ASP A 187 2.53 5.74 18.91
CA ASP A 187 2.35 4.35 19.40
C ASP A 187 3.71 3.65 19.63
N GLY A 188 4.60 4.36 20.35
CA GLY A 188 5.93 3.87 20.70
C GLY A 188 6.81 3.53 19.49
N GLY A 189 6.58 4.13 18.31
CA GLY A 189 7.36 3.88 17.10
C GLY A 189 7.37 2.41 16.66
N THR A 190 6.22 1.74 16.78
CA THR A 190 6.02 0.39 16.25
C THR A 190 6.12 0.40 14.72
N ILE A 191 6.62 -0.69 14.13
CA ILE A 191 6.78 -0.89 12.68
C ILE A 191 7.34 0.34 11.92
N PRO A 192 8.48 0.91 12.37
CA PRO A 192 8.89 2.26 11.97
C PRO A 192 9.22 2.39 10.48
N SER A 193 9.87 1.39 9.87
CA SER A 193 10.15 1.38 8.43
C SER A 193 8.88 1.34 7.59
N TYR A 194 7.84 0.63 8.05
CA TYR A 194 6.55 0.62 7.38
C TYR A 194 5.87 1.98 7.46
N ARG A 195 5.82 2.60 8.64
CA ARG A 195 5.30 3.98 8.82
C ARG A 195 6.02 4.97 7.92
N VAL A 196 7.36 4.99 7.96
CA VAL A 196 8.17 5.87 7.09
C VAL A 196 7.84 5.64 5.62
N SER A 197 7.81 4.38 5.17
CA SER A 197 7.52 4.07 3.77
C SER A 197 6.13 4.53 3.32
N LYS A 198 5.11 4.40 4.18
CA LYS A 198 3.73 4.77 3.85
C LYS A 198 3.48 6.28 3.98
N VAL A 199 4.16 6.96 4.91
CA VAL A 199 4.15 8.44 4.97
C VAL A 199 4.81 9.00 3.72
N ALA A 200 5.97 8.47 3.32
CA ALA A 200 6.68 8.89 2.12
C ALA A 200 5.87 8.64 0.84
N LEU A 201 5.21 7.49 0.71
CA LEU A 201 4.29 7.18 -0.40
C LEU A 201 3.12 8.17 -0.46
N SER A 202 2.50 8.47 0.68
CA SER A 202 1.33 9.37 0.73
C SER A 202 1.74 10.81 0.45
N ALA A 203 2.90 11.25 0.94
CA ALA A 203 3.51 12.53 0.59
C ALA A 203 3.81 12.62 -0.92
N LEU A 204 4.39 11.57 -1.50
CA LEU A 204 4.73 11.51 -2.92
C LEU A 204 3.48 11.55 -3.80
N THR A 205 2.38 10.96 -3.36
CA THR A 205 1.07 11.06 -4.03
C THR A 205 0.64 12.53 -4.22
N MET A 206 0.85 13.38 -3.20
CA MET A 206 0.52 14.81 -3.28
C MET A 206 1.40 15.56 -4.28
N VAL A 207 2.69 15.18 -4.38
CA VAL A 207 3.64 15.74 -5.35
C VAL A 207 3.26 15.30 -6.77
N GLN A 208 3.05 13.99 -6.97
CA GLN A 208 2.66 13.38 -8.24
C GLN A 208 1.36 13.97 -8.80
N GLN A 209 0.36 14.23 -7.95
CA GLN A 209 -0.88 14.87 -8.41
C GLN A 209 -0.60 16.24 -9.04
N LYS A 210 0.22 17.08 -8.40
CA LYS A 210 0.56 18.41 -8.93
C LYS A 210 1.29 18.30 -10.28
N GLU A 211 2.21 17.36 -10.40
CA GLU A 211 2.98 17.12 -11.63
C GLU A 211 2.10 16.67 -12.80
N LEU A 212 1.07 15.85 -12.52
CA LEU A 212 0.24 15.22 -13.54
C LEU A 212 -1.07 15.95 -13.82
N GLU A 213 -1.36 17.04 -13.10
CA GLU A 213 -2.55 17.88 -13.30
C GLU A 213 -2.74 18.35 -14.75
N PRO A 214 -1.69 18.80 -15.50
CA PRO A 214 -1.85 19.28 -16.87
C PRO A 214 -2.37 18.21 -17.84
N ARG A 215 -2.23 16.93 -17.49
CA ARG A 215 -2.67 15.79 -18.30
C ARG A 215 -4.05 15.26 -17.90
N GLY A 216 -4.70 15.94 -16.94
CA GLY A 216 -5.99 15.50 -16.38
C GLY A 216 -5.91 14.23 -15.53
N ILE A 217 -4.73 13.68 -15.29
CA ILE A 217 -4.54 12.43 -14.55
C ILE A 217 -4.87 12.64 -13.07
N SER A 218 -5.57 11.68 -12.46
CA SER A 218 -5.79 11.65 -11.02
C SER A 218 -4.83 10.67 -10.35
N VAL A 219 -4.23 11.11 -9.25
CA VAL A 219 -3.33 10.35 -8.39
C VAL A 219 -3.86 10.47 -6.97
N ASN A 220 -4.28 9.36 -6.39
CA ASN A 220 -4.79 9.31 -5.03
C ASN A 220 -4.11 8.19 -4.25
N SER A 221 -4.21 8.24 -2.93
CA SER A 221 -3.74 7.17 -2.05
C SER A 221 -4.82 6.75 -1.08
N ILE A 222 -4.81 5.48 -0.68
CA ILE A 222 -5.86 4.90 0.15
C ILE A 222 -5.29 4.02 1.27
N HIS A 223 -5.85 4.12 2.47
CA HIS A 223 -5.76 3.07 3.47
C HIS A 223 -6.88 2.04 3.23
N PRO A 224 -6.57 0.76 2.93
CA PRO A 224 -7.58 -0.24 2.57
C PRO A 224 -8.26 -0.92 3.77
N GLY A 225 -7.99 -0.48 5.00
CA GLY A 225 -8.51 -1.13 6.21
C GLY A 225 -7.54 -2.16 6.78
N LEU A 226 -7.92 -2.78 7.91
CA LEU A 226 -7.20 -3.94 8.44
C LEU A 226 -7.80 -5.19 7.79
N VAL A 227 -7.11 -5.70 6.77
CA VAL A 227 -7.58 -6.78 5.90
C VAL A 227 -6.98 -8.10 6.34
N SER A 228 -7.79 -9.15 6.45
CA SER A 228 -7.33 -10.51 6.72
C SER A 228 -6.53 -11.05 5.53
N THR A 229 -5.21 -11.00 5.62
CA THR A 229 -4.27 -11.48 4.60
C THR A 229 -3.02 -12.08 5.25
N ASP A 230 -2.15 -12.72 4.47
CA ASP A 230 -0.85 -13.18 4.96
C ASP A 230 -0.04 -12.06 5.64
N MET A 231 -0.15 -10.80 5.19
CA MET A 231 0.58 -9.66 5.76
C MET A 231 0.16 -9.37 7.21
N THR A 232 -1.12 -9.57 7.52
CA THR A 232 -1.70 -9.32 8.84
C THR A 232 -1.85 -10.60 9.65
N MET A 233 -1.23 -11.70 9.21
CA MET A 233 -1.40 -13.04 9.80
C MET A 233 -2.87 -13.47 9.86
N ASN A 234 -3.66 -13.10 8.85
CA ASN A 234 -5.11 -13.32 8.76
C ASN A 234 -5.92 -12.66 9.89
N ILE A 235 -5.41 -11.59 10.48
CA ILE A 235 -6.14 -10.75 11.43
C ILE A 235 -6.68 -9.54 10.67
N GLY A 236 -8.00 -9.35 10.67
CA GLY A 236 -8.62 -8.21 10.03
C GLY A 236 -10.13 -8.19 10.13
N PHE A 237 -10.71 -6.99 10.09
CA PHE A 237 -12.15 -6.81 10.09
C PHE A 237 -12.73 -6.81 8.66
N LEU A 238 -11.89 -6.75 7.63
CA LEU A 238 -12.28 -6.90 6.22
C LEU A 238 -11.67 -8.16 5.63
N THR A 239 -12.44 -8.81 4.76
CA THR A 239 -11.93 -9.75 3.77
C THR A 239 -11.20 -9.01 2.63
N PRO A 240 -10.36 -9.70 1.84
CA PRO A 240 -9.74 -9.10 0.66
C PRO A 240 -10.75 -8.52 -0.34
N ASP A 241 -11.90 -9.17 -0.51
CA ASP A 241 -12.95 -8.75 -1.44
C ASP A 241 -13.61 -7.45 -0.96
N GLU A 242 -14.00 -7.37 0.32
CA GLU A 242 -14.54 -6.13 0.91
C GLU A 242 -13.53 -4.97 0.86
N ALA A 243 -12.23 -5.26 1.07
CA ALA A 243 -11.19 -4.25 1.00
C ALA A 243 -10.88 -3.76 -0.43
N ALA A 244 -11.29 -4.52 -1.46
CA ALA A 244 -11.09 -4.16 -2.86
C ALA A 244 -12.17 -3.22 -3.39
N GLU A 245 -13.36 -3.17 -2.78
CA GLU A 245 -14.49 -2.37 -3.26
C GLU A 245 -14.17 -0.88 -3.36
N THR A 246 -13.67 -0.25 -2.29
CA THR A 246 -13.33 1.18 -2.35
C THR A 246 -12.22 1.49 -3.36
N PRO A 247 -11.11 0.73 -3.45
CA PRO A 247 -10.16 0.87 -4.55
C PRO A 247 -10.79 0.81 -5.95
N LEU A 248 -11.72 -0.12 -6.18
CA LEU A 248 -12.43 -0.26 -7.47
C LEU A 248 -13.30 0.95 -7.76
N ASP A 249 -14.10 1.39 -6.78
CA ASP A 249 -14.95 2.58 -6.92
C ASP A 249 -14.13 3.84 -7.23
N LEU A 250 -12.94 3.98 -6.61
CA LEU A 250 -12.03 5.09 -6.87
C LEU A 250 -11.49 5.11 -8.30
N VAL A 251 -11.13 3.94 -8.85
CA VAL A 251 -10.55 3.88 -10.20
C VAL A 251 -11.58 3.74 -11.32
N LEU A 252 -12.81 3.30 -11.04
CA LEU A 252 -13.85 3.12 -12.05
C LEU A 252 -14.88 4.26 -12.04
N ASP A 253 -15.31 4.72 -10.87
CA ASP A 253 -16.54 5.51 -10.74
C ASP A 253 -16.35 6.90 -10.13
N ALA A 254 -15.27 7.12 -9.36
CA ALA A 254 -15.05 8.41 -8.70
C ALA A 254 -14.97 9.57 -9.72
N PRO A 255 -15.44 10.78 -9.36
CA PRO A 255 -15.42 11.90 -10.28
C PRO A 255 -13.98 12.27 -10.68
N PRO A 256 -13.73 12.75 -11.92
CA PRO A 256 -12.40 13.17 -12.36
C PRO A 256 -11.76 14.28 -11.50
N SER A 257 -12.57 15.00 -10.71
CA SER A 257 -12.12 16.02 -9.76
C SER A 257 -11.49 15.45 -8.48
N LEU A 258 -11.64 14.14 -8.21
CA LEU A 258 -11.02 13.50 -7.05
C LEU A 258 -9.52 13.30 -7.32
N LYS A 259 -8.72 14.23 -6.82
CA LYS A 259 -7.30 14.37 -7.15
C LYS A 259 -6.48 14.69 -5.91
N GLY A 260 -5.35 14.02 -5.74
CA GLY A 260 -4.39 14.27 -4.65
C GLY A 260 -5.01 14.09 -3.27
N LYS A 261 -5.85 13.07 -3.09
CA LYS A 261 -6.50 12.78 -1.82
C LYS A 261 -5.89 11.56 -1.13
N TYR A 262 -6.02 11.58 0.19
CA TYR A 262 -5.76 10.44 1.06
C TYR A 262 -7.10 9.92 1.56
N ILE A 263 -7.49 8.72 1.12
CA ILE A 263 -8.82 8.15 1.32
C ILE A 263 -8.75 7.01 2.33
N TRP A 264 -9.77 6.90 3.16
CA TRP A 264 -9.93 5.81 4.12
C TRP A 264 -10.72 4.65 3.51
N TYR A 265 -10.67 3.48 4.14
CA TYR A 265 -11.26 2.24 3.58
C TYR A 265 -12.77 2.28 3.38
N ASN A 266 -13.45 3.25 4.00
CA ASN A 266 -14.88 3.49 3.91
C ASN A 266 -15.23 4.62 2.92
N GLY A 267 -14.26 5.08 2.12
CA GLY A 267 -14.43 6.18 1.17
C GLY A 267 -14.29 7.58 1.77
N GLU A 268 -14.06 7.70 3.08
CA GLU A 268 -13.86 9.01 3.72
C GLU A 268 -12.57 9.69 3.20
N ILE A 269 -12.69 10.93 2.75
CA ILE A 269 -11.52 11.76 2.41
C ILE A 269 -10.94 12.32 3.69
N VAL A 270 -9.68 11.99 3.98
CA VAL A 270 -8.97 12.41 5.18
C VAL A 270 -7.91 13.45 4.82
N ASP A 271 -7.83 14.52 5.62
CA ASP A 271 -6.75 15.51 5.48
C ASP A 271 -5.42 14.93 5.95
N TRP A 272 -4.62 14.47 5.00
CA TRP A 272 -3.30 13.90 5.24
C TRP A 272 -2.39 14.81 6.08
N PHE A 273 -2.54 16.14 5.97
CA PHE A 273 -1.67 17.11 6.66
C PHE A 273 -2.00 17.28 8.14
N ASP A 274 -3.14 16.77 8.63
CA ASP A 274 -3.53 16.89 10.03
C ASP A 274 -2.72 15.95 10.94
N TYR A 275 -1.48 16.34 11.22
CA TYR A 275 -0.58 15.59 12.10
C TYR A 275 -1.07 15.50 13.55
N LYS A 276 -2.08 16.29 13.96
CA LYS A 276 -2.67 16.25 15.30
C LYS A 276 -3.83 15.27 15.41
N SER A 277 -4.35 14.79 14.28
CA SER A 277 -5.44 13.80 14.25
C SER A 277 -5.06 12.48 14.93
N ASP A 278 -6.08 11.72 15.31
CA ASP A 278 -5.95 10.36 15.85
C ASP A 278 -6.06 9.27 14.75
N ARG A 279 -5.64 9.59 13.52
CA ARG A 279 -5.73 8.73 12.32
C ARG A 279 -4.48 7.86 12.09
N TYR A 280 -3.64 7.66 13.09
CA TYR A 280 -2.42 6.84 13.01
C TYR A 280 -2.66 5.39 13.43
N PHE A 281 -1.78 4.50 12.99
CA PHE A 281 -1.85 3.09 13.36
C PHE A 281 -1.58 2.88 14.84
N LYS A 282 -2.41 2.06 15.48
CA LYS A 282 -2.30 1.66 16.89
C LYS A 282 -2.20 0.15 16.97
N VAL A 283 -1.17 -0.36 17.65
CA VAL A 283 -1.06 -1.80 17.93
C VAL A 283 -2.28 -2.31 18.70
N THR A 284 -2.86 -1.48 19.56
CA THR A 284 -4.10 -1.81 20.30
C THR A 284 -5.30 -2.09 19.39
N SER A 285 -5.37 -1.50 18.19
CA SER A 285 -6.44 -1.78 17.22
C SER A 285 -6.33 -3.21 16.68
N VAL A 286 -5.11 -3.68 16.38
CA VAL A 286 -4.86 -5.07 15.97
C VAL A 286 -5.18 -6.02 17.12
N GLY A 287 -4.74 -5.69 18.34
CA GLY A 287 -5.06 -6.47 19.53
C GLY A 287 -6.56 -6.63 19.76
N LYS A 288 -7.33 -5.53 19.68
CA LYS A 288 -8.79 -5.55 19.79
C LYS A 288 -9.43 -6.45 18.73
N GLN A 289 -8.94 -6.39 17.49
CA GLN A 289 -9.46 -7.24 16.42
C GLN A 289 -9.12 -8.72 16.66
N PHE A 290 -7.87 -9.02 17.02
CA PHE A 290 -7.43 -10.37 17.38
C PHE A 290 -8.32 -10.99 18.46
N PHE A 291 -8.60 -10.26 19.54
CA PHE A 291 -9.49 -10.77 20.60
C PHE A 291 -10.93 -11.00 20.12
N LYS A 292 -11.45 -10.13 19.25
CA LYS A 292 -12.78 -10.35 18.63
C LYS A 292 -12.79 -11.61 17.77
N ASP A 293 -11.74 -11.86 17.00
CA ASP A 293 -11.64 -13.03 16.14
C ASP A 293 -11.51 -14.30 16.99
N VAL A 294 -10.71 -14.27 18.07
CA VAL A 294 -10.61 -15.38 19.03
C VAL A 294 -11.97 -15.73 19.65
N LEU A 295 -12.76 -14.72 20.04
CA LEU A 295 -14.09 -14.93 20.62
C LEU A 295 -15.12 -15.55 19.65
N ARG A 296 -14.84 -15.56 18.34
CA ARG A 296 -15.71 -16.17 17.31
C ARG A 296 -15.31 -17.62 16.99
N LEU A 297 -14.22 -18.12 17.55
CA LEU A 297 -13.73 -19.46 17.28
C LEU A 297 -14.62 -20.52 17.97
N PRO A 298 -14.70 -21.74 17.40
CA PRO A 298 -15.36 -22.86 18.07
C PRO A 298 -14.78 -23.12 19.45
N ALA A 299 -15.64 -23.50 20.40
CA ALA A 299 -15.26 -23.78 21.81
C ALA A 299 -14.06 -24.76 21.92
N GLU A 300 -13.98 -25.69 20.98
CA GLU A 300 -12.96 -26.74 20.88
C GLU A 300 -11.54 -26.17 20.76
N MET A 301 -11.39 -25.03 20.09
CA MET A 301 -10.09 -24.40 19.91
C MET A 301 -9.54 -23.82 21.21
N PHE A 302 -10.37 -23.49 22.20
CA PHE A 302 -9.94 -22.92 23.48
C PHE A 302 -9.18 -23.92 24.37
N PHE A 303 -9.25 -25.21 24.02
CA PHE A 303 -8.44 -26.24 24.66
C PHE A 303 -7.07 -26.43 24.01
N SER A 304 -6.78 -25.72 22.91
CA SER A 304 -5.49 -25.79 22.22
C SER A 304 -4.42 -24.94 22.93
N PRO A 305 -3.27 -25.52 23.31
CA PRO A 305 -2.14 -24.76 23.86
C PRO A 305 -1.64 -23.66 22.91
N ALA A 306 -1.72 -23.90 21.59
CA ALA A 306 -1.32 -22.91 20.58
C ALA A 306 -2.18 -21.64 20.63
N MET A 307 -3.47 -21.76 20.97
CA MET A 307 -4.34 -20.60 21.15
C MET A 307 -3.86 -19.73 22.31
N TRP A 308 -3.57 -20.34 23.46
CA TRP A 308 -3.15 -19.61 24.66
C TRP A 308 -1.78 -18.96 24.49
N VAL A 309 -0.86 -19.59 23.76
CA VAL A 309 0.41 -18.95 23.35
C VAL A 309 0.16 -17.70 22.52
N GLY A 310 -0.75 -17.76 21.54
CA GLY A 310 -1.13 -16.61 20.72
C GLY A 310 -1.75 -15.46 21.53
N VAL A 311 -2.68 -15.79 22.44
CA VAL A 311 -3.31 -14.82 23.36
C VAL A 311 -2.27 -14.15 24.25
N LEU A 312 -1.42 -14.92 24.92
CA LEU A 312 -0.38 -14.37 25.80
C LEU A 312 0.62 -13.50 25.03
N THR A 313 0.98 -13.91 23.82
CA THR A 313 1.88 -13.12 22.95
C THR A 313 1.25 -11.78 22.59
N MET A 314 -0.05 -11.75 22.23
CA MET A 314 -0.74 -10.50 21.91
C MET A 314 -0.86 -9.58 23.14
N ILE A 315 -1.16 -10.13 24.32
CA ILE A 315 -1.19 -9.36 25.58
C ILE A 315 0.19 -8.74 25.83
N LEU A 316 1.26 -9.52 25.72
CA LEU A 316 2.63 -9.05 25.93
C LEU A 316 2.99 -7.93 24.97
N ILE A 317 2.65 -8.05 23.68
CA ILE A 317 2.87 -7.00 22.66
C ILE A 317 2.17 -5.70 23.08
N ILE A 318 0.90 -5.77 23.48
CA ILE A 318 0.11 -4.59 23.89
C ILE A 318 0.71 -3.93 25.14
N VAL A 319 1.09 -4.74 26.14
CA VAL A 319 1.69 -4.24 27.38
C VAL A 319 3.01 -3.56 27.10
N ILE A 320 3.89 -4.19 26.31
CA ILE A 320 5.17 -3.60 25.91
C ILE A 320 4.95 -2.26 25.20
N THR A 321 4.00 -2.17 24.26
CA THR A 321 3.76 -0.91 23.55
C THR A 321 3.32 0.22 24.47
N LYS A 322 2.49 -0.06 25.49
CA LYS A 322 2.05 0.95 26.47
C LYS A 322 3.13 1.39 27.46
N ILE A 323 4.15 0.56 27.70
CA ILE A 323 5.27 0.93 28.58
C ILE A 323 6.19 1.96 27.91
N PHE A 324 6.20 2.02 26.57
CA PHE A 324 7.04 2.94 25.79
C PHE A 324 6.28 4.17 25.25
N GLU A 325 5.03 4.39 25.66
CA GLU A 325 4.26 5.64 25.45
C GLU A 325 4.50 6.64 26.59
#